data_AF-A0A496AA04-F1
#
_entry.id   AF-A0A496AA04-F1
#
_cell.length_a   1.000
_cell.length_b   1.000
_cell.length_c   1.000
_cell.angle_alpha   90.00
_cell.angle_beta   90.00
_cell.angle_gamma   90.00
#
_symmetry.space_group_name_H-M   'P 1'
#
loop_
_entity.id
_entity.type
_entity.pdbx_description
1 polymer ?
#
loop_
_entity_poly.entity_id
_entity_poly.type
_entity_poly.pdbx_seq_one_letter_code
_entity_poly.pdbx_strand_id
1 'polypeptide(L)' 'MGKQIDLRSTEMNEVVKEVREMRMKISEKCGHDLNRLIAYYQEVGKRLRKTGKYKFVDPESSTEKSKSTKSSDHKAAD' A
#
# COMPACT_ATOMS: atom_id res chain seq x y z
N MET A 1 8.79 -22.45 2.94
CA MET A 1 9.98 -21.57 2.97
C MET A 1 9.58 -20.24 2.36
N GLY A 2 9.37 -19.20 3.16
CA GLY A 2 9.02 -17.88 2.66
C GLY A 2 10.25 -17.22 2.07
N LYS A 3 10.19 -16.78 0.80
CA LYS A 3 11.26 -15.96 0.22
C LYS A 3 11.28 -14.63 0.98
N GLN A 4 12.35 -14.37 1.71
CA GLN A 4 12.57 -13.08 2.34
C GLN A 4 12.84 -12.07 1.22
N ILE A 5 11.95 -11.07 1.07
CA ILE A 5 12.09 -10.03 0.07
C ILE A 5 13.20 -9.10 0.55
N ASP A 6 14.33 -9.07 -0.16
CA ASP A 6 15.36 -8.10 0.09
C ASP A 6 14.96 -6.75 -0.52
N LEU A 7 14.45 -5.86 0.34
CA LEU A 7 14.05 -4.50 -0.02
C LEU A 7 15.25 -3.62 -0.48
N ARG A 8 16.48 -4.11 -0.40
CA ARG A 8 17.71 -3.39 -0.83
C ARG A 8 18.23 -3.82 -2.21
N SER A 9 17.62 -4.81 -2.86
CA SER A 9 18.01 -5.22 -4.22
C SER A 9 17.82 -4.09 -5.23
N THR A 10 18.79 -3.90 -6.12
CA THR A 10 18.74 -2.93 -7.23
C THR A 10 17.49 -3.12 -8.09
N GLU A 11 17.09 -4.36 -8.36
CA GLU A 11 15.88 -4.66 -9.14
C GLU A 11 14.60 -4.19 -8.44
N MET A 12 14.53 -4.32 -7.11
CA MET A 12 13.39 -3.82 -6.34
C MET A 12 13.34 -2.29 -6.36
N ASN A 13 14.49 -1.61 -6.41
CA ASN A 13 14.53 -0.16 -6.54
C ASN A 13 13.93 0.31 -7.88
N GLU A 14 14.14 -0.44 -8.97
CA GLU A 14 13.56 -0.12 -10.28
C GLU A 14 12.05 -0.34 -10.29
N VAL A 15 11.54 -1.45 -9.74
CA VAL A 15 10.10 -1.70 -9.62
C VAL A 15 9.42 -0.62 -8.76
N VAL A 16 10.04 -0.25 -7.63
CA VAL A 16 9.51 0.81 -6.77
C VAL A 16 9.49 2.15 -7.49
N LYS A 17 10.53 2.46 -8.28
CA LYS A 17 10.59 3.67 -9.10
C LYS A 17 9.46 3.69 -10.14
N GLU A 18 9.25 2.59 -10.86
CA GLU A 18 8.18 2.48 -11.85
C GLU A 18 6.79 2.68 -11.23
N VAL A 19 6.53 2.05 -10.08
CA VAL A 19 5.28 2.23 -9.33
C VAL A 19 5.10 3.69 -8.91
N ARG A 20 6.16 4.36 -8.46
CA ARG A 20 6.10 5.80 -8.11
C ARG A 20 5.78 6.67 -9.31
N GLU A 21 6.43 6.44 -10.45
CA GLU A 21 6.17 7.17 -11.69
C GLU A 21 4.73 6.99 -12.17
N MET A 22 4.21 5.76 -12.11
CA MET A 22 2.80 5.48 -12.42
C MET A 22 1.85 6.23 -11.47
N ARG A 23 2.12 6.22 -10.17
CA ARG A 23 1.31 6.96 -9.18
C ARG A 23 1.33 8.46 -9.44
N MET A 24 2.47 9.03 -9.84
CA MET A 24 2.56 10.46 -10.20
C MET A 24 1.70 10.77 -11.41
N LYS A 25 1.79 9.98 -12.49
CA LYS A 25 0.96 10.15 -13.69
C LYS A 25 -0.54 10.03 -13.39
N ILE A 26 -0.93 9.12 -12.48
CA ILE A 26 -2.33 8.98 -12.04
C ILE A 26 -2.76 10.22 -11.23
N SER A 27 -1.90 10.71 -10.33
CA SER A 27 -2.14 11.92 -9.54
C SER A 27 -2.37 13.15 -10.43
N GLU A 28 -1.52 13.34 -11.45
CA GLU A 28 -1.68 14.41 -12.46
C GLU A 28 -3.03 14.31 -13.18
N LYS A 29 -3.43 13.11 -13.63
CA LYS A 29 -4.74 12.88 -14.26
C LYS A 29 -5.92 13.18 -13.33
N CYS A 30 -5.73 13.01 -12.03
CA CYS A 30 -6.74 13.34 -11.02
C CYS A 30 -6.71 14.82 -10.61
N GLY A 31 -5.82 15.64 -11.18
CA GLY A 31 -5.63 17.05 -10.80
C GLY A 31 -5.01 17.22 -9.41
N HIS A 32 -4.21 16.23 -8.97
CA HIS A 32 -3.65 16.14 -7.61
C HIS A 32 -4.69 16.17 -6.48
N ASP A 33 -5.97 15.92 -6.80
CA ASP A 33 -7.06 15.85 -5.83
C ASP A 33 -7.14 14.45 -5.20
N LEU A 34 -7.05 14.41 -3.86
CA LEU A 34 -7.04 13.16 -3.10
C LEU A 34 -8.36 12.38 -3.23
N ASN A 35 -9.51 13.06 -3.24
CA ASN A 35 -10.81 12.41 -3.34
C ASN A 35 -11.00 11.75 -4.71
N ARG A 36 -10.62 12.46 -5.77
CA ARG A 36 -10.61 11.93 -7.15
C ARG A 36 -9.65 10.75 -7.29
N LEU A 37 -8.49 10.83 -6.67
CA LEU A 37 -7.50 9.74 -6.67
C LEU A 37 -8.04 8.49 -5.97
N ILE A 38 -8.68 8.64 -4.81
CA ILE A 38 -9.31 7.53 -4.09
C ILE A 38 -10.41 6.90 -4.93
N ALA A 39 -11.30 7.72 -5.50
CA ALA A 39 -12.39 7.24 -6.35
C ALA A 39 -11.85 6.45 -7.57
N TYR A 40 -10.79 6.97 -8.22
CA TYR A 40 -10.11 6.29 -9.32
C TYR A 40 -9.58 4.90 -8.91
N TYR A 41 -8.87 4.80 -7.77
CA TYR A 41 -8.36 3.51 -7.32
C TYR A 41 -9.46 2.52 -6.94
N GLN A 42 -10.56 2.99 -6.35
CA GLN A 42 -11.72 2.15 -6.07
C GLN A 42 -12.35 1.60 -7.35
N GLU A 43 -12.52 2.43 -8.38
CA GLU A 43 -13.05 2.01 -9.68
C GLU A 43 -12.15 0.98 -10.36
N VAL A 44 -10.84 1.25 -10.42
CA VAL A 44 -9.85 0.32 -10.96
C VAL A 44 -9.88 -1.01 -10.19
N GLY A 45 -9.94 -0.96 -8.86
CA GLY A 45 -10.06 -2.15 -8.01
C GLY A 45 -11.32 -2.96 -8.33
N LYS A 46 -12.48 -2.31 -8.46
CA LYS A 46 -13.74 -2.98 -8.86
C LYS A 46 -13.60 -3.64 -10.24
N ARG A 47 -12.99 -2.96 -11.22
CA ARG A 47 -12.77 -3.50 -12.57
C ARG A 47 -11.86 -4.72 -12.53
N LEU A 48 -10.75 -4.66 -11.80
CA LEU A 48 -9.79 -5.76 -11.68
C LEU A 48 -10.38 -6.96 -10.92
N ARG A 49 -11.19 -6.73 -9.87
CA ARG A 49 -11.92 -7.81 -9.18
C ARG A 49 -12.81 -8.59 -10.15
N LYS A 50 -13.54 -7.90 -11.03
CA LYS A 50 -14.40 -8.53 -12.04
C LYS A 50 -13.63 -9.44 -13.02
N THR A 51 -12.34 -9.21 -13.22
CA THR A 51 -11.53 -10.06 -14.12
C THR A 51 -11.19 -11.43 -13.54
N GLY A 52 -11.30 -11.63 -12.21
CA GLY A 52 -10.87 -12.86 -11.54
C GLY A 52 -9.36 -13.15 -11.56
N LYS A 53 -8.55 -12.33 -12.24
CA LYS A 53 -7.10 -12.52 -12.39
C LYS A 53 -6.31 -12.30 -11.09
N TYR A 54 -6.87 -11.55 -10.15
CA TYR A 54 -6.17 -11.10 -8.95
C TYR A 54 -6.95 -11.51 -7.69
N LYS A 55 -6.23 -11.92 -6.64
CA LYS A 55 -6.78 -12.13 -5.31
C LYS A 55 -6.69 -10.83 -4.52
N PHE A 56 -7.84 -10.25 -4.18
CA PHE A 56 -7.91 -9.06 -3.35
C PHE A 56 -8.07 -9.45 -1.89
N VAL A 57 -7.41 -8.73 -0.99
CA VAL A 57 -7.63 -8.84 0.45
C VAL A 57 -8.68 -7.80 0.82
N ASP A 58 -9.78 -8.25 1.42
CA ASP A 58 -10.79 -7.34 1.94
C ASP A 58 -10.40 -6.88 3.35
N PRO A 59 -10.63 -5.60 3.69
CA PRO A 59 -10.19 -5.03 4.97
C PRO A 59 -10.91 -5.62 6.20
N GLU A 60 -12.01 -6.36 6.01
CA GLU A 60 -12.75 -7.00 7.10
C GLU A 60 -12.50 -8.51 7.18
N SER A 61 -11.29 -8.89 7.61
CA SER A 61 -11.07 -10.22 8.21
C SER A 61 -9.88 -10.26 9.18
N SER A 62 -9.46 -9.12 9.74
CA SER A 62 -8.43 -9.10 10.79
C SER A 62 -9.04 -9.21 12.20
N THR A 63 -9.95 -10.15 12.40
CA THR A 63 -10.18 -10.73 13.73
C THR A 63 -9.19 -11.88 13.90
N GLU A 64 -7.95 -11.57 14.31
CA GLU A 64 -7.20 -12.31 15.33
C GLU A 64 -5.74 -11.83 15.44
N LYS A 65 -5.41 -11.36 16.66
CA LYS A 65 -4.09 -11.34 17.31
C LYS A 65 -3.07 -10.29 16.89
N SER A 66 -3.34 -9.04 17.24
CA SER A 66 -2.32 -8.17 17.83
C SER A 66 -2.22 -8.46 19.34
N LYS A 67 -1.33 -9.40 19.73
CA LYS A 67 -0.82 -9.43 21.11
C LYS A 67 0.18 -8.29 21.26
N SER A 68 -0.19 -7.35 22.12
CA SER A 68 0.60 -6.62 23.14
C SER A 68 2.13 -6.63 23.06
N THR A 69 2.69 -5.54 23.63
CA THR A 69 4.02 -5.29 24.22
C THR A 69 5.03 -4.64 23.25
N LYS A 70 5.62 -3.46 23.51
CA LYS A 70 5.88 -2.77 24.79
C LYS A 70 6.08 -1.26 24.56
N SER A 71 5.53 -0.48 25.48
CA SER A 71 5.83 0.93 25.77
C SER A 71 7.26 1.11 26.31
N SER A 72 7.93 2.21 25.97
CA SER A 72 8.91 2.84 26.86
C SER A 72 9.04 4.33 26.55
N ASP A 73 8.34 5.09 27.38
CA ASP A 73 8.58 6.42 27.94
C ASP A 73 9.65 7.34 27.31
N HIS A 74 9.20 8.51 26.83
CA HIS A 74 10.02 9.72 26.76
C HIS A 74 9.79 10.53 28.03
N LYS A 75 10.75 10.50 28.97
CA LYS A 75 10.79 11.40 30.13
C LYS A 75 11.61 12.62 29.77
N ALA A 76 10.94 13.77 29.63
CA ALA A 76 11.57 15.09 29.68
C ALA A 76 11.62 15.54 31.14
N ALA A 77 12.75 16.07 31.59
CA ALA A 77 12.85 16.92 32.77
C ALA A 77 14.05 17.87 32.60
N ASP A 78 13.71 19.16 32.67
CA ASP A 78 14.46 20.40 32.97
C ASP A 78 15.98 20.46 32.73
#